data_AF-A0A1Q9YDM3-F1
#
_entry.id   AF-A0A1Q9YDM3-F1
#
_cell.length_a   1.000
_cell.length_b   1.000
_cell.length_c   1.000
_cell.angle_alpha   90.00
_cell.angle_beta   90.00
_cell.angle_gamma   90.00
#
_symmetry.space_group_name_H-M   'P 1'
#
loop_
_entity.id
_entity.type
_entity.pdbx_description
1 polymer ?
#
loop_
_entity_poly.entity_id
_entity_poly.type
_entity_poly.pdbx_seq_one_letter_code
_entity_poly.pdbx_strand_id
1 'polypeptide(L)'
;MPELETSIVWLGAIAGALSSIAALLSLAFKPFLKLKERVKVLEDEIRTLKEELAEHQDKLNKDHHSFLLQQDVNRLLLESTSNLLKHNVDGNNTKQMMDCARRIDDLVFARGSSIKEEL
;
A
#
# COMPACT_ATOMS: atom_id res chain seq x y z
N MET A 1 -67.15 -42.35 -5.11
CA MET A 1 -66.67 -41.00 -5.52
C MET A 1 -65.23 -41.11 -6.03
N PRO A 2 -64.97 -41.83 -7.14
CA PRO A 2 -63.61 -42.13 -7.57
C PRO A 2 -62.88 -40.94 -8.23
N GLU A 3 -63.62 -40.03 -8.88
CA GLU A 3 -63.03 -38.90 -9.64
C GLU A 3 -62.39 -37.81 -8.74
N LEU A 4 -62.90 -37.65 -7.52
CA LEU A 4 -62.40 -36.70 -6.54
C LEU A 4 -61.06 -37.18 -5.96
N GLU A 5 -60.95 -38.47 -5.64
CA GLU A 5 -59.73 -39.10 -5.13
C GLU A 5 -58.62 -39.06 -6.18
N THR A 6 -58.93 -39.36 -7.45
CA THR A 6 -57.94 -39.27 -8.54
C THR A 6 -57.46 -37.84 -8.80
N SER A 7 -58.32 -36.84 -8.64
CA SER A 7 -57.96 -35.42 -8.83
C SER A 7 -57.04 -34.91 -7.71
N ILE A 8 -57.27 -35.34 -6.47
CA ILE A 8 -56.43 -35.00 -5.31
C ILE A 8 -55.04 -35.62 -5.45
N VAL A 9 -54.96 -36.88 -5.90
CA VAL A 9 -53.68 -37.56 -6.17
C VAL A 9 -52.89 -36.84 -7.27
N TRP A 10 -53.56 -36.41 -8.33
CA TRP A 10 -52.93 -35.65 -9.42
C TRP A 10 -52.40 -34.28 -8.96
N LEU A 11 -53.17 -33.53 -8.17
CA LEU A 11 -52.73 -32.27 -7.56
C LEU A 11 -51.54 -32.47 -6.62
N GLY A 12 -51.56 -33.54 -5.81
CA GLY A 12 -50.45 -33.91 -4.94
C GLY A 12 -49.17 -34.25 -5.72
N ALA A 13 -49.30 -34.97 -6.84
CA ALA A 13 -48.18 -35.31 -7.71
C ALA A 13 -47.56 -34.06 -8.36
N ILE A 14 -48.38 -33.12 -8.85
CA ILE A 14 -47.91 -31.85 -9.43
C ILE A 14 -47.21 -30.99 -8.37
N ALA A 15 -47.78 -30.88 -7.17
CA ALA A 15 -47.16 -30.14 -6.07
C ALA A 15 -45.83 -30.78 -5.62
N GLY A 16 -45.74 -32.10 -5.61
CA GLY A 16 -44.50 -32.84 -5.34
C GLY A 16 -43.44 -32.57 -6.41
N ALA A 17 -43.81 -32.58 -7.68
CA ALA A 17 -42.91 -32.26 -8.79
C ALA A 17 -42.42 -30.80 -8.74
N LEU A 18 -43.29 -29.85 -8.43
CA LEU A 18 -42.91 -28.43 -8.29
C LEU A 18 -41.96 -28.21 -7.10
N SER A 19 -42.23 -28.83 -5.95
CA SER A 19 -41.36 -28.68 -4.78
C SER A 19 -39.97 -29.28 -4.99
N SER A 20 -39.88 -30.41 -5.70
CA SER A 20 -38.60 -31.04 -6.04
C SER A 20 -37.79 -30.24 -7.05
N ILE A 21 -38.43 -29.63 -8.05
CA ILE A 21 -37.78 -28.68 -8.98
C ILE A 21 -37.28 -27.44 -8.23
N ALA A 22 -38.10 -26.87 -7.34
CA ALA A 22 -37.69 -25.72 -6.52
C ALA A 22 -36.53 -26.05 -5.57
N ALA A 23 -36.51 -27.26 -4.99
CA ALA A 23 -35.40 -27.74 -4.17
C ALA A 23 -34.09 -27.87 -4.97
N LEU A 24 -34.15 -28.43 -6.18
CA LEU A 24 -33.01 -28.55 -7.09
C LEU A 24 -32.47 -27.18 -7.51
N LEU A 25 -33.35 -26.25 -7.85
CA LEU A 25 -32.97 -24.87 -8.16
C LEU A 25 -32.31 -24.19 -6.96
N SER A 26 -32.84 -24.35 -5.75
CA SER A 26 -32.22 -23.81 -4.53
C SER A 26 -30.83 -24.39 -4.28
N LEU A 27 -30.65 -25.69 -4.51
CA LEU A 27 -29.37 -26.38 -4.35
C LEU A 27 -28.32 -25.90 -5.37
N ALA A 28 -28.75 -25.60 -6.59
CA ALA A 28 -27.88 -25.09 -7.65
C ALA A 28 -27.55 -23.60 -7.48
N PHE A 29 -28.52 -22.77 -7.08
CA PHE A 29 -28.32 -21.31 -6.97
C PHE A 29 -27.60 -20.87 -5.69
N LYS A 30 -27.82 -21.54 -4.56
CA LYS A 30 -27.12 -21.23 -3.29
C LYS A 30 -25.58 -21.23 -3.38
N PRO A 31 -24.92 -22.24 -3.99
CA PRO A 31 -23.47 -22.23 -4.12
C PRO A 31 -22.99 -21.11 -5.06
N PHE A 32 -23.72 -20.80 -6.13
CA PHE A 32 -23.40 -19.68 -7.02
C PHE A 32 -23.48 -18.32 -6.32
N LEU A 33 -24.50 -18.08 -5.49
CA LEU A 33 -24.62 -16.85 -4.72
C LEU A 33 -23.49 -16.71 -3.70
N LYS A 34 -23.15 -17.80 -2.98
CA LYS A 34 -22.02 -17.82 -2.04
C LYS A 34 -20.68 -17.60 -2.76
N LEU A 35 -20.52 -18.16 -3.95
CA LEU A 35 -19.30 -17.96 -4.74
C LEU A 35 -19.19 -16.51 -5.20
N LYS A 36 -20.29 -15.91 -5.68
CA LYS A 36 -20.33 -14.48 -6.06
C LYS A 36 -19.98 -13.57 -4.90
N GLU A 37 -20.50 -13.86 -3.71
CA GLU A 37 -20.18 -13.10 -2.50
C GLU A 37 -18.69 -13.23 -2.12
N ARG A 38 -18.14 -14.44 -2.16
CA ARG A 38 -16.71 -14.68 -1.91
C ARG A 38 -15.81 -13.99 -2.93
N VAL A 39 -16.17 -14.02 -4.21
CA VAL A 39 -15.43 -13.32 -5.27
C VAL A 39 -15.44 -11.82 -5.01
N LYS A 40 -16.59 -11.26 -4.62
CA LYS A 40 -16.70 -9.84 -4.29
C LYS A 40 -15.81 -9.45 -3.10
N VAL A 41 -15.81 -10.25 -2.04
CA VAL A 41 -14.92 -10.03 -0.88
C VAL A 41 -13.45 -10.08 -1.30
N LEU A 42 -13.07 -11.06 -2.13
CA LEU A 42 -11.70 -11.14 -2.66
C LEU A 42 -11.34 -9.93 -3.53
N GLU A 43 -12.26 -9.44 -4.37
CA GLU A 43 -12.03 -8.26 -5.19
C GLU A 43 -11.82 -7.00 -4.34
N ASP A 44 -12.62 -6.84 -3.28
CA ASP A 44 -12.49 -5.73 -2.33
C ASP A 44 -11.15 -5.84 -1.57
N GLU A 45 -10.75 -7.02 -1.09
CA GLU A 45 -9.45 -7.26 -0.43
C GLU A 45 -8.26 -7.02 -1.37
N ILE A 46 -8.35 -7.44 -2.64
CA ILE A 46 -7.30 -7.17 -3.63
C ILE A 46 -7.18 -5.68 -3.89
N ARG A 47 -8.31 -4.95 -3.89
CA ARG A 47 -8.30 -3.50 -4.08
C ARG A 47 -7.63 -2.80 -2.91
N THR A 48 -7.98 -3.16 -1.67
CA THR A 48 -7.34 -2.56 -0.48
C THR A 48 -5.84 -2.86 -0.45
N LEU A 49 -5.44 -4.10 -0.76
CA LEU A 49 -4.01 -4.46 -0.86
C LEU A 49 -3.26 -3.66 -1.93
N LYS A 50 -3.90 -3.35 -3.06
CA LYS A 50 -3.30 -2.49 -4.10
C LYS A 50 -3.13 -1.05 -3.62
N GLU A 51 -4.11 -0.52 -2.91
CA GLU A 51 -4.06 0.83 -2.34
C GLU A 51 -2.96 0.93 -1.27
N GLU A 52 -2.89 -0.05 -0.35
CA GLU A 52 -1.82 -0.15 0.66
C GLU A 52 -0.43 -0.31 0.03
N LEU A 53 -0.30 -1.14 -1.01
CA LEU A 53 0.97 -1.32 -1.72
C LEU A 53 1.45 -0.02 -2.36
N ALA A 54 0.54 0.73 -2.99
CA ALA A 54 0.87 2.02 -3.58
C ALA A 54 1.33 3.03 -2.52
N GLU A 55 0.65 3.08 -1.36
CA GLU A 55 1.04 3.93 -0.24
C GLU A 55 2.40 3.55 0.33
N HIS A 56 2.65 2.26 0.54
CA HIS A 56 3.95 1.76 1.01
C HIS A 56 5.07 2.02 0.02
N GLN A 57 4.81 1.91 -1.28
CA GLN A 57 5.79 2.20 -2.31
C GLN A 57 6.15 3.69 -2.36
N ASP A 58 5.16 4.58 -2.21
CA ASP A 58 5.41 6.02 -2.12
C ASP A 58 6.22 6.38 -0.86
N LYS A 59 5.87 5.82 0.29
CA LYS A 59 6.63 5.97 1.54
C LYS A 59 8.06 5.47 1.40
N LEU A 60 8.26 4.29 0.81
CA LEU A 60 9.59 3.72 0.61
C LEU A 60 10.48 4.60 -0.28
N ASN A 61 9.91 5.18 -1.35
CA ASN A 61 10.64 6.11 -2.20
C ASN A 61 11.04 7.40 -1.46
N LYS A 62 10.13 7.95 -0.64
CA LYS A 62 10.41 9.12 0.21
C LYS A 62 11.47 8.83 1.26
N ASP A 63 11.39 7.66 1.91
CA ASP A 63 12.35 7.21 2.91
C ASP A 63 13.73 6.98 2.29
N HIS A 64 13.79 6.38 1.09
CA HIS A 64 15.03 6.18 0.36
C HIS A 64 15.72 7.51 0.02
N HIS A 65 14.94 8.50 -0.47
CA HIS A 65 15.47 9.84 -0.72
C HIS A 65 15.99 10.51 0.56
N SER A 66 15.25 10.38 1.66
CA SER A 66 15.65 10.90 2.96
C SER A 66 16.93 10.24 3.48
N PHE A 67 17.09 8.93 3.26
CA PHE A 67 18.29 8.19 3.62
C PHE A 67 19.52 8.66 2.83
N LEU A 68 19.39 8.85 1.52
CA LEU A 68 20.46 9.38 0.68
C LEU A 68 20.87 10.78 1.15
N LEU A 69 19.90 11.63 1.48
CA LEU A 69 20.18 12.94 2.04
C LEU A 69 20.96 12.84 3.36
N GLN A 70 20.51 11.98 4.26
CA GLN A 70 21.15 11.79 5.56
C GLN A 70 22.59 11.27 5.40
N GLN A 71 22.82 10.39 4.42
CA GLN A 71 24.15 9.91 4.07
C GLN A 71 25.07 11.05 3.63
N ASP A 72 24.59 11.97 2.79
CA ASP A 72 25.36 13.13 2.35
C ASP A 72 25.68 14.11 3.49
N VAL A 73 24.71 14.38 4.36
CA VAL A 73 24.91 15.20 5.56
C VAL A 73 25.93 14.57 6.49
N ASN A 74 25.80 13.26 6.77
CA ASN A 74 26.74 12.53 7.62
C ASN A 74 28.16 12.55 7.05
N ARG A 75 28.29 12.39 5.73
CA ARG A 75 29.58 12.49 5.05
C ARG A 75 30.21 13.87 5.26
N LEU A 76 29.44 14.95 5.08
CA LEU A 76 29.91 16.32 5.28
C LEU A 76 30.34 16.57 6.74
N LEU A 77 29.58 16.06 7.71
CA LEU A 77 29.93 16.18 9.13
C LEU A 77 31.23 15.44 9.47
N LEU A 78 31.40 14.22 8.94
CA LEU A 78 32.64 13.45 9.14
C LEU A 78 33.85 14.12 8.46
N GLU A 79 33.65 14.69 7.27
CA GLU A 79 34.69 15.44 6.57
C GLU A 79 35.08 16.72 7.33
N SER A 80 34.09 17.46 7.84
CA SER A 80 34.30 18.66 8.66
C SER A 80 35.05 18.34 9.96
N THR A 81 34.62 17.32 10.69
CA THR A 81 35.27 16.89 11.94
C THR A 81 36.69 16.38 11.69
N SER A 82 36.92 15.64 10.60
CA SER A 82 38.27 15.23 10.20
C SER A 82 39.18 16.43 9.90
N ASN A 83 38.68 17.42 9.15
CA ASN A 83 39.45 18.63 8.82
C ASN A 83 39.76 19.47 10.07
N LEU A 84 38.81 19.59 11.01
CA LEU A 84 39.01 20.24 12.30
C LEU A 84 40.08 19.52 13.14
N LEU A 85 40.05 18.19 13.19
CA LEU A 85 41.04 17.41 13.90
C LEU A 85 42.43 17.59 13.29
N LYS A 86 42.55 17.49 11.96
CA LYS A 86 43.84 17.69 11.29
C LYS A 86 44.34 19.12 11.48
N HIS A 87 43.49 20.13 11.34
CA HIS A 87 43.86 21.52 11.59
C HIS A 87 44.33 21.77 13.03
N ASN A 88 43.72 21.14 14.04
CA ASN A 88 44.21 21.21 15.41
C ASN A 88 45.59 20.54 15.61
N VAL A 89 45.96 19.58 14.76
CA VAL A 89 47.24 18.86 14.84
C VAL A 89 48.35 19.55 14.05
N ASP A 90 48.07 20.02 12.84
CA ASP A 90 49.07 20.52 11.90
C ASP A 90 48.95 22.02 11.56
N GLY A 91 47.86 22.68 11.97
CA GLY A 91 47.60 24.10 11.72
C GLY A 91 47.37 24.47 10.24
N ASN A 92 47.42 23.52 9.31
CA ASN A 92 47.58 23.82 7.88
C ASN A 92 46.36 23.44 7.02
N ASN A 93 45.26 22.99 7.64
CA ASN A 93 44.04 22.61 6.91
C ASN A 93 42.96 23.70 6.80
N THR A 94 43.34 24.97 6.93
CA THR A 94 42.40 26.12 6.84
C THR A 94 41.66 26.15 5.51
N LYS A 95 42.31 25.75 4.41
CA LYS A 95 41.69 25.71 3.09
C LYS A 95 40.60 24.65 3.00
N GLN A 96 40.86 23.41 3.45
CA GLN A 96 39.84 22.35 3.44
C GLN A 96 38.69 22.66 4.41
N MET A 97 38.97 23.34 5.53
CA MET A 97 37.92 23.84 6.43
C MET A 97 37.02 24.87 5.75
N MET A 98 37.58 25.86 5.03
CA MET A 98 36.80 26.84 4.29
C MET A 98 35.98 26.21 3.16
N ASP A 99 36.55 25.25 2.43
CA ASP A 99 35.82 24.55 1.37
C ASP A 99 34.69 23.67 1.95
N CYS A 100 34.90 23.06 3.11
CA CYS A 100 33.85 22.32 3.81
C CYS A 100 32.75 23.25 4.33
N ALA A 101 33.10 24.42 4.87
CA ALA A 101 32.15 25.43 5.30
C ALA A 101 31.27 25.93 4.13
N ARG A 102 31.86 26.23 2.97
CA ARG A 102 31.07 26.62 1.78
C ARG A 102 30.09 25.53 1.36
N ARG A 103 30.50 24.25 1.37
CA ARG A 103 29.61 23.13 1.02
C ARG A 103 28.45 22.97 2.02
N ILE A 104 28.67 23.28 3.29
CA ILE A 104 27.61 23.31 4.31
C ILE A 104 26.67 24.48 4.03
N ASP A 105 27.19 25.68 3.76
CA ASP A 105 26.38 26.86 3.43
C ASP A 105 25.53 26.62 2.17
N ASP A 106 26.13 26.09 1.10
CA ASP A 106 25.42 25.75 -0.14
C ASP A 106 24.27 24.76 0.11
N LEU A 107 24.51 23.75 0.96
CA LEU A 107 23.48 22.78 1.36
C LEU A 107 22.35 23.46 2.16
N VAL A 108 22.69 24.32 3.11
CA VAL A 108 21.72 25.07 3.92
C VAL A 108 20.90 26.02 3.05
N PHE A 109 21.52 26.71 2.10
CA PHE A 109 20.82 27.59 1.15
C PHE A 109 19.89 26.80 0.24
N ALA A 110 20.36 25.69 -0.36
CA ALA A 110 19.54 24.84 -1.21
C ALA A 110 18.31 24.30 -0.47
N ARG A 111 18.48 23.92 0.81
CA ARG A 111 17.37 23.45 1.66
C ARG A 111 16.43 24.59 2.06
N GLY A 112 16.98 25.74 2.44
CA GLY A 112 16.22 26.94 2.79
C GLY A 112 15.40 27.49 1.61
N SER A 113 15.88 27.36 0.38
CA SER A 113 15.12 27.73 -0.82
C SER A 113 14.02 26.73 -1.17
N SER A 114 14.19 25.43 -0.87
CA SER A 114 13.16 24.41 -1.17
C SER A 114 11.90 24.55 -0.31
N ILE A 115 11.99 25.18 0.88
CA ILE A 115 10.85 25.39 1.78
C ILE A 115 9.79 26.32 1.15
N LYS A 116 10.17 27.15 0.16
CA LYS A 116 9.22 28.04 -0.53
C LYS A 116 8.32 27.35 -1.56
N GLU A 117 8.62 26.13 -1.99
CA GLU A 117 7.79 25.40 -2.98
C GLU A 117 6.69 24.55 -2.34
N GLU A 118 6.69 24.38 -1.01
CA GLU A 118 5.71 23.57 -0.27
C GLU A 118 4.65 24.40 0.52
N LEU A 119 4.60 25.72 0.33
CA LEU A 119 3.59 26.65 0.90
C LEU A 119 2.70 27.25 -0.18
#